data_AF-A0A7C5XW12-F1
#
_entry.id   AF-A0A7C5XW12-F1
#
_cell.length_a   1.000
_cell.length_b   1.000
_cell.length_c   1.000
_cell.angle_alpha   90.00
_cell.angle_beta   90.00
_cell.angle_gamma   90.00
#
_symmetry.space_group_name_H-M   'P 1'
#
loop_
_entity.id
_entity.type
_entity.pdbx_description
1 polymer ?
#
loop_
_entity_poly.entity_id
_entity_poly.type
_entity_poly.pdbx_seq_one_letter_code
_entity_poly.pdbx_strand_id
1 'polypeptide(L)'
;MLLLISSIFLSSKYRYSHEYYRDISSGVFLSEIFLTIPTRRTRFSVEEALLNRKSIREWRKDPVHIDDLSMILWAAYGVVENIYGWYRRTSPSAGATYPMEIYVVVGERSVATSQGFLEPGSYKYDPIRHSIKLIKKGDLRNDLYIASLDQEWVRDAPVSIVICAVHRRTTRVYGERGFRYVYMEAGHVGQNIYLMATALGLGTVAVGAFYDDVVAKIIGASSDEEPLYIFPIGVPNIRFVNSFEYIERFYGEMRGG
;
A
#
# COMPACT_ATOMS: atom_id res chain seq x y z
N MET A 1 -21.42 45.62 -39.61
CA MET A 1 -22.60 44.74 -39.56
C MET A 1 -22.34 43.71 -38.45
N LEU A 2 -22.94 43.97 -37.27
CA LEU A 2 -23.46 43.06 -36.21
C LEU A 2 -22.75 41.71 -35.95
N LEU A 3 -22.51 41.19 -34.74
CA LEU A 3 -22.99 41.41 -33.36
C LEU A 3 -22.08 40.61 -32.38
N LEU A 4 -22.11 40.97 -31.10
CA LEU A 4 -21.66 40.19 -29.94
C LEU A 4 -22.33 38.81 -29.86
N ILE A 5 -21.75 37.85 -29.11
CA ILE A 5 -22.36 37.18 -27.93
C ILE A 5 -21.32 36.30 -27.22
N SER A 6 -21.16 36.58 -25.92
CA SER A 6 -20.56 35.76 -24.85
C SER A 6 -21.49 34.61 -24.43
N SER A 7 -20.97 33.46 -23.96
CA SER A 7 -21.56 32.50 -22.97
C SER A 7 -20.95 31.10 -23.12
N ILE A 8 -20.86 30.15 -22.18
CA ILE A 8 -21.05 29.94 -20.73
C ILE A 8 -20.48 28.53 -20.45
N PHE A 9 -20.03 28.29 -19.21
CA PHE A 9 -19.63 26.99 -18.61
C PHE A 9 -20.59 25.81 -18.89
N LEU A 10 -20.09 24.56 -18.96
CA LEU A 10 -20.38 23.47 -18.00
C LEU A 10 -19.78 22.10 -18.42
N SER A 11 -19.02 21.50 -17.50
CA SER A 11 -19.05 20.08 -17.10
C SER A 11 -19.25 18.99 -18.18
N SER A 12 -18.16 18.31 -18.56
CA SER A 12 -18.21 16.91 -19.01
C SER A 12 -17.78 16.00 -17.86
N LYS A 13 -18.79 15.55 -17.10
CA LYS A 13 -18.72 14.52 -16.07
C LYS A 13 -18.56 13.14 -16.74
N TYR A 14 -17.63 12.35 -16.22
CA TYR A 14 -17.61 10.88 -16.19
C TYR A 14 -17.98 10.13 -17.47
N ARG A 15 -16.95 9.63 -18.16
CA ARG A 15 -17.10 8.50 -19.10
C ARG A 15 -15.93 7.54 -18.90
N TYR A 16 -16.01 6.72 -17.85
CA TYR A 16 -15.13 5.56 -17.69
C TYR A 16 -15.68 4.43 -18.55
N SER A 17 -15.08 4.20 -19.72
CA SER A 17 -15.30 3.01 -20.52
C SER A 17 -14.59 1.82 -19.87
N HIS A 18 -15.35 0.92 -19.24
CA HIS A 18 -14.87 -0.42 -18.89
C HIS A 18 -15.07 -1.33 -20.09
N GLU A 19 -14.05 -1.46 -20.94
CA GLU A 19 -14.01 -2.55 -21.92
C GLU A 19 -13.44 -3.80 -21.25
N TYR A 20 -14.34 -4.75 -20.99
CA TYR A 20 -13.97 -6.12 -20.63
C TYR A 20 -13.35 -6.81 -21.86
N TYR A 21 -12.02 -6.87 -21.93
CA TYR A 21 -11.35 -7.75 -22.89
C TYR A 21 -11.44 -9.20 -22.40
N ARG A 22 -12.34 -9.98 -23.03
CA ARG A 22 -12.30 -11.45 -22.98
C ARG A 22 -11.37 -11.92 -24.09
N ASP A 23 -10.16 -12.32 -23.73
CA ASP A 23 -9.35 -13.17 -24.59
C ASP A 23 -9.50 -14.62 -24.13
N ILE A 24 -10.00 -15.47 -25.04
CA ILE A 24 -10.27 -16.89 -24.81
C ILE A 24 -9.12 -17.66 -25.44
N SER A 25 -8.06 -17.93 -24.67
CA SER A 25 -7.10 -19.04 -24.92
C SER A 25 -5.98 -19.14 -23.86
N SER A 26 -6.30 -19.08 -22.58
CA SER A 26 -5.53 -19.70 -21.48
C SER A 26 -6.27 -19.42 -20.17
N GLY A 27 -6.40 -20.42 -19.31
CA GLY A 27 -7.18 -20.32 -18.08
C GLY A 27 -6.55 -19.44 -17.00
N VAL A 28 -6.53 -18.12 -17.22
CA VAL A 28 -6.15 -17.13 -16.20
C VAL A 28 -7.19 -16.00 -16.19
N PHE A 29 -8.11 -16.04 -15.23
CA PHE A 29 -9.00 -14.92 -14.96
C PHE A 29 -8.20 -13.77 -14.32
N LEU A 30 -7.65 -12.88 -15.14
CA LEU A 30 -6.95 -11.68 -14.69
C LEU A 30 -7.95 -10.53 -14.54
N SER A 31 -8.73 -10.51 -13.45
CA SER A 31 -9.48 -9.30 -13.11
C SER A 31 -8.51 -8.25 -12.57
N GLU A 32 -8.04 -7.38 -13.46
CA GLU A 32 -7.35 -6.14 -13.10
C GLU A 32 -8.39 -5.11 -12.63
N ILE A 33 -8.11 -4.44 -11.51
CA ILE A 33 -8.98 -3.43 -10.91
C ILE A 33 -8.21 -2.13 -10.83
N PHE A 34 -8.67 -1.11 -11.55
CA PHE A 34 -8.11 0.23 -11.46
C PHE A 34 -8.49 0.87 -10.14
N LEU A 35 -7.50 1.44 -9.45
CA LEU A 35 -7.70 2.12 -8.19
C LEU A 35 -8.11 3.58 -8.43
N THR A 36 -8.83 4.13 -7.46
CA THR A 36 -9.15 5.56 -7.44
C THR A 36 -7.88 6.38 -7.45
N ILE A 37 -7.77 7.33 -8.38
CA ILE A 37 -6.59 8.19 -8.53
C ILE A 37 -6.25 8.86 -7.19
N PRO A 38 -4.96 8.86 -6.76
CA PRO A 38 -4.54 9.44 -5.51
C PRO A 38 -4.84 10.94 -5.47
N THR A 39 -5.49 11.39 -4.41
CA THR A 39 -5.83 12.80 -4.17
C THR A 39 -5.55 13.16 -2.72
N ARG A 40 -5.55 14.46 -2.40
CA ARG A 40 -5.43 14.90 -1.00
C ARG A 40 -6.71 14.52 -0.24
N ARG A 41 -6.66 13.42 0.51
CA ARG A 41 -7.80 12.90 1.30
C ARG A 41 -7.86 13.42 2.73
N THR A 42 -6.74 13.89 3.28
CA THR A 42 -6.64 14.28 4.69
C THR A 42 -6.00 15.67 4.84
N ARG A 43 -6.30 16.31 5.97
CA ARG A 43 -5.64 17.56 6.40
C ARG A 43 -4.42 17.30 7.29
N PHE A 44 -4.17 16.05 7.68
CA PHE A 44 -3.01 15.64 8.46
C PHE A 44 -1.71 16.09 7.77
N SER A 45 -0.87 16.81 8.51
CA SER A 45 0.47 17.17 8.07
C SER A 45 1.43 15.98 8.19
N VAL A 46 2.62 16.09 7.60
CA VAL A 46 3.66 15.07 7.74
C VAL A 46 4.14 15.00 9.21
N GLU A 47 4.26 16.15 9.86
CA GLU A 47 4.62 16.26 11.28
C GLU A 47 3.57 15.60 12.17
N GLU A 48 2.28 15.82 11.91
CA GLU A 48 1.20 15.15 12.63
C GLU A 48 1.24 13.64 12.41
N ALA A 49 1.48 13.17 11.18
CA ALA A 49 1.59 11.75 10.87
C ALA A 49 2.77 11.11 11.62
N LEU A 50 3.94 11.76 11.64
CA LEU A 50 5.11 11.33 12.40
C LEU A 50 4.83 11.27 13.91
N LEU A 51 4.14 12.30 14.43
CA LEU A 51 3.78 12.39 15.85
C LEU A 51 2.83 11.27 16.29
N ASN A 52 1.87 10.92 15.44
CA ASN A 52 0.81 9.97 15.79
C ASN A 52 1.11 8.52 15.36
N ARG A 53 2.12 8.30 14.52
CA ARG A 53 2.48 6.97 14.04
C ARG A 53 2.85 6.05 15.19
N LYS A 54 2.19 4.90 15.26
CA LYS A 54 2.45 3.80 16.20
C LYS A 54 2.31 2.45 15.50
N SER A 55 2.90 1.41 16.08
CA SER A 55 2.64 0.03 15.69
C SER A 55 1.34 -0.44 16.35
N ILE A 56 0.28 -0.58 15.55
CA ILE A 56 -1.03 -1.04 15.99
C ILE A 56 -1.16 -2.53 15.66
N ARG A 57 -1.73 -3.31 16.58
CA ARG A 57 -1.90 -4.77 16.48
C ARG A 57 -3.33 -5.23 16.76
N GLU A 58 -4.25 -4.29 16.97
CA GLU A 58 -5.64 -4.58 17.33
C GLU A 58 -6.58 -3.80 16.45
N TRP A 59 -7.54 -4.52 15.84
CA TRP A 59 -8.42 -4.00 14.81
C TRP A 59 -9.87 -4.07 15.23
N ARG A 60 -10.64 -3.07 14.80
CA ARG A 60 -12.08 -3.18 14.72
C ARG A 60 -12.46 -4.09 13.56
N LYS A 61 -13.71 -4.57 13.55
CA LYS A 61 -14.26 -5.39 12.45
C LYS A 61 -14.68 -4.58 11.22
N ASP A 62 -14.44 -3.27 11.22
CA ASP A 62 -14.79 -2.40 10.10
C ASP A 62 -13.93 -2.71 8.87
N PRO A 63 -14.54 -2.75 7.67
CA PRO A 63 -13.78 -2.89 6.44
C PRO A 63 -12.94 -1.64 6.17
N VAL A 64 -11.81 -1.83 5.50
CA VAL A 64 -11.02 -0.73 4.92
C VAL A 64 -11.70 -0.25 3.65
N HIS A 65 -11.80 1.06 3.43
CA HIS A 65 -12.35 1.57 2.18
C HIS A 65 -11.31 1.45 1.05
N ILE A 66 -11.73 1.04 -0.15
CA ILE A 66 -10.81 0.83 -1.29
C ILE A 66 -9.99 2.07 -1.65
N ASP A 67 -10.54 3.27 -1.48
CA ASP A 67 -9.79 4.50 -1.70
C ASP A 67 -8.65 4.73 -0.69
N ASP A 68 -8.83 4.27 0.55
CA ASP A 68 -7.81 4.42 1.58
C ASP A 68 -6.68 3.40 1.33
N LEU A 69 -7.04 2.18 0.92
CA LEU A 69 -6.09 1.20 0.40
C LEU A 69 -5.35 1.75 -0.84
N SER A 70 -6.05 2.39 -1.77
CA SER A 70 -5.46 3.03 -2.94
C SER A 70 -4.39 4.06 -2.56
N MET A 71 -4.72 4.96 -1.62
CA MET A 71 -3.76 5.96 -1.13
C MET A 71 -2.55 5.33 -0.46
N ILE A 72 -2.73 4.24 0.30
CA ILE A 72 -1.62 3.54 0.94
C ILE A 72 -0.71 2.89 -0.10
N LEU A 73 -1.26 2.24 -1.13
CA LEU A 73 -0.47 1.63 -2.20
C LEU A 73 0.29 2.68 -3.02
N TRP A 74 -0.34 3.82 -3.30
CA TRP A 74 0.37 4.95 -3.92
C TRP A 74 1.46 5.51 -3.00
N ALA A 75 1.18 5.72 -1.71
CA ALA A 75 2.20 6.20 -0.78
C ALA A 75 3.37 5.22 -0.67
N ALA A 76 3.08 3.92 -0.66
CA ALA A 76 4.09 2.86 -0.61
C ALA A 76 5.00 2.88 -1.84
N TYR A 77 4.46 2.93 -3.06
CA TYR A 77 5.29 2.77 -4.26
C TYR A 77 4.70 3.32 -5.57
N GLY A 78 3.76 4.26 -5.49
CA GLY A 78 3.13 4.87 -6.66
C GLY A 78 4.07 5.80 -7.43
N VAL A 79 3.72 6.07 -8.69
CA VAL A 79 4.43 7.05 -9.53
C VAL A 79 4.12 8.47 -9.07
N VAL A 80 5.15 9.31 -9.01
CA VAL A 80 5.03 10.76 -8.75
C VAL A 80 5.47 11.62 -9.92
N GLU A 81 6.32 11.09 -10.80
CA GLU A 81 6.87 11.81 -11.94
C GLU A 81 7.26 10.82 -13.04
N ASN A 82 7.13 11.24 -14.30
CA ASN A 82 7.63 10.51 -15.46
C ASN A 82 8.57 11.43 -16.25
N ILE A 83 9.87 11.15 -16.17
CA ILE A 83 10.89 11.87 -16.93
C ILE A 83 11.32 10.97 -18.09
N TYR A 84 10.82 11.17 -19.31
CA TYR A 84 11.23 10.38 -20.50
C TYR A 84 11.17 8.84 -20.32
N GLY A 85 10.14 8.32 -19.62
CA GLY A 85 9.99 6.89 -19.32
C GLY A 85 10.62 6.47 -17.98
N TRP A 86 11.29 7.38 -17.28
CA TRP A 86 11.82 7.17 -15.93
C TRP A 86 10.75 7.55 -14.90
N TYR A 87 10.08 6.53 -14.38
CA TYR A 87 9.01 6.69 -13.40
C TYR A 87 9.58 6.81 -11.97
N ARG A 88 9.61 8.02 -11.42
CA ARG A 88 9.97 8.24 -10.01
C ARG A 88 8.84 7.72 -9.12
N ARG A 89 9.21 7.14 -7.98
CA ARG A 89 8.28 6.63 -6.96
C ARG A 89 8.20 7.57 -5.76
N THR A 90 7.15 7.39 -4.96
CA THR A 90 7.01 8.00 -3.63
C THR A 90 8.11 7.60 -2.65
N SER A 91 8.75 6.45 -2.85
CA SER A 91 9.91 6.00 -2.08
C SER A 91 11.22 6.15 -2.86
N PRO A 92 12.32 6.59 -2.23
CA PRO A 92 13.61 6.66 -2.88
C PRO A 92 14.21 5.26 -3.09
N SER A 93 14.95 5.11 -4.19
CA SER A 93 15.59 3.86 -4.61
C SER A 93 17.02 4.11 -5.07
N ALA A 94 17.95 3.23 -4.68
CA ALA A 94 19.34 3.31 -5.11
C ALA A 94 19.42 3.19 -6.65
N GLY A 95 19.97 4.21 -7.29
CA GLY A 95 20.10 4.28 -8.75
C GLY A 95 18.76 4.25 -9.50
N ALA A 96 17.63 4.54 -8.83
CA ALA A 96 16.29 4.39 -9.40
C ALA A 96 16.03 2.98 -9.98
N THR A 97 16.56 1.94 -9.31
CA THR A 97 16.46 0.55 -9.77
C THR A 97 15.12 -0.10 -9.44
N TYR A 98 14.41 0.43 -8.44
CA TYR A 98 13.05 0.06 -8.03
C TYR A 98 12.81 -1.47 -7.91
N PRO A 99 13.50 -2.14 -6.97
CA PRO A 99 13.41 -3.58 -6.74
C PRO A 99 12.10 -4.06 -6.13
N MET A 100 11.25 -3.20 -5.57
CA MET A 100 10.11 -3.63 -4.77
C MET A 100 8.93 -4.10 -5.64
N GLU A 101 8.25 -5.13 -5.18
CA GLU A 101 6.98 -5.64 -5.68
C GLU A 101 5.98 -5.65 -4.53
N ILE A 102 4.75 -5.15 -4.74
CA ILE A 102 3.77 -5.00 -3.67
C ILE A 102 2.58 -5.92 -3.92
N TYR A 103 2.30 -6.75 -2.92
CA TYR A 103 1.12 -7.60 -2.86
C TYR A 103 0.17 -7.12 -1.76
N VAL A 104 -1.11 -7.41 -1.95
CA VAL A 104 -2.17 -7.10 -1.00
C VAL A 104 -3.02 -8.34 -0.80
N VAL A 105 -3.01 -8.88 0.41
CA VAL A 105 -3.90 -9.95 0.84
C VAL A 105 -5.15 -9.32 1.43
N VAL A 106 -6.30 -9.65 0.85
CA VAL A 106 -7.62 -9.12 1.22
C VAL A 106 -8.46 -10.25 1.83
N GLY A 107 -8.95 -10.03 3.05
CA GLY A 107 -9.86 -10.94 3.72
C GLY A 107 -11.30 -10.85 3.21
N GLU A 108 -12.12 -11.82 3.60
CA GLU A 108 -13.56 -11.79 3.28
C GLU A 108 -14.23 -10.55 3.89
N ARG A 109 -15.06 -9.86 3.08
CA ARG A 109 -15.81 -8.65 3.46
C ARG A 109 -14.94 -7.56 4.10
N SER A 110 -13.65 -7.53 3.76
CA SER A 110 -12.65 -6.72 4.46
C SER A 110 -12.29 -5.42 3.76
N VAL A 111 -12.56 -5.30 2.45
CA VAL A 111 -12.36 -4.06 1.68
C VAL A 111 -13.67 -3.64 1.03
N ALA A 112 -14.20 -2.50 1.46
CA ALA A 112 -15.44 -1.93 0.94
C ALA A 112 -15.21 -1.11 -0.33
N THR A 113 -16.14 -1.24 -1.28
CA THR A 113 -16.18 -0.53 -2.57
C THR A 113 -17.56 0.10 -2.76
N SER A 114 -17.75 0.90 -3.81
CA SER A 114 -19.06 1.46 -4.15
C SER A 114 -20.11 0.42 -4.56
N GLN A 115 -19.71 -0.82 -4.86
CA GLN A 115 -20.57 -1.89 -5.37
C GLN A 115 -20.68 -3.09 -4.42
N GLY A 116 -20.11 -3.01 -3.22
CA GLY A 116 -20.05 -4.11 -2.26
C GLY A 116 -18.63 -4.28 -1.72
N PHE A 117 -18.13 -5.51 -1.67
CA PHE A 117 -16.79 -5.80 -1.18
C PHE A 117 -15.88 -6.28 -2.30
N LEU A 118 -14.60 -5.95 -2.19
CA LEU A 118 -13.57 -6.56 -3.03
C LEU A 118 -13.51 -8.07 -2.72
N GLU A 119 -13.32 -8.87 -3.77
CA GLU A 119 -13.18 -10.32 -3.64
C GLU A 119 -11.98 -10.67 -2.72
N PRO A 120 -12.08 -11.67 -1.82
CA PRO A 120 -10.95 -12.09 -1.02
C PRO A 120 -9.88 -12.75 -1.90
N GLY A 121 -8.63 -12.42 -1.64
CA GLY A 121 -7.51 -12.93 -2.42
C GLY A 121 -6.20 -12.20 -2.19
N SER A 122 -5.15 -12.69 -2.86
CA SER A 122 -3.90 -11.96 -3.03
C SER A 122 -3.91 -11.22 -4.36
N TYR A 123 -3.58 -9.94 -4.32
CA TYR A 123 -3.49 -9.05 -5.46
C TYR A 123 -2.10 -8.48 -5.60
N LYS A 124 -1.61 -8.29 -6.82
CA LYS A 124 -0.36 -7.60 -7.12
C LYS A 124 -0.65 -6.18 -7.57
N TYR A 125 0.01 -5.19 -6.97
CA TYR A 125 -0.12 -3.78 -7.33
C TYR A 125 0.76 -3.44 -8.54
N ASP A 126 0.14 -2.87 -9.57
CA ASP A 126 0.85 -2.24 -10.69
C ASP A 126 0.93 -0.73 -10.44
N PRO A 127 2.11 -0.18 -10.12
CA PRO A 127 2.25 1.22 -9.79
C PRO A 127 2.21 2.14 -11.03
N ILE A 128 2.44 1.63 -12.24
CA ILE A 128 2.37 2.42 -13.49
C ILE A 128 0.90 2.62 -13.90
N ARG A 129 0.11 1.56 -13.83
CA ARG A 129 -1.32 1.59 -14.16
C ARG A 129 -2.20 2.02 -12.98
N HIS A 130 -1.62 2.08 -11.78
CA HIS A 130 -2.31 2.33 -10.52
C HIS A 130 -3.52 1.40 -10.37
N SER A 131 -3.24 0.10 -10.45
CA SER A 131 -4.24 -0.96 -10.43
C SER A 131 -3.77 -2.11 -9.56
N ILE A 132 -4.69 -2.98 -9.16
CA ILE A 132 -4.39 -4.26 -8.51
C ILE A 132 -4.88 -5.41 -9.38
N LYS A 133 -4.05 -6.43 -9.53
CA LYS A 133 -4.34 -7.61 -10.34
C LYS A 133 -4.49 -8.82 -9.43
N LEU A 134 -5.62 -9.50 -9.51
CA LEU A 134 -5.84 -10.72 -8.73
C LEU A 134 -4.86 -11.83 -9.15
N ILE A 135 -4.13 -12.38 -8.17
CA ILE A 135 -3.15 -13.47 -8.36
C ILE A 135 -3.71 -14.78 -7.83
N LYS A 136 -4.29 -14.76 -6.62
CA LYS A 136 -4.92 -15.92 -5.99
C LYS A 136 -6.23 -15.54 -5.33
N LYS A 137 -7.26 -16.37 -5.53
CA LYS A 137 -8.57 -16.23 -4.88
C LYS A 137 -8.60 -16.89 -3.52
N GLY A 138 -9.47 -16.39 -2.65
CA GLY A 138 -9.76 -16.97 -1.34
C GLY A 138 -9.27 -16.10 -0.19
N ASP A 139 -9.83 -16.30 0.99
CA ASP A 139 -9.37 -15.62 2.20
C ASP A 139 -8.09 -16.32 2.70
N LEU A 140 -6.95 -15.66 2.49
CA LEU A 140 -5.62 -16.21 2.79
C LEU A 140 -5.10 -15.78 4.18
N ARG A 141 -5.92 -15.11 5.00
CA ARG A 141 -5.46 -14.53 6.28
C ARG A 141 -4.96 -15.59 7.25
N ASN A 142 -5.62 -16.74 7.31
CA ASN A 142 -5.21 -17.83 8.21
C ASN A 142 -3.88 -18.46 7.78
N ASP A 143 -3.67 -18.65 6.48
CA ASP A 143 -2.42 -19.17 5.96
C ASP A 143 -1.27 -18.19 6.22
N LEU A 144 -1.52 -16.90 5.99
CA LEU A 144 -0.53 -15.84 6.23
C LEU A 144 -0.20 -15.70 7.73
N TYR A 145 -1.18 -15.91 8.61
CA TYR A 145 -1.01 -15.96 10.05
C TYR A 145 -0.08 -17.09 10.49
N ILE A 146 -0.31 -18.33 10.02
CA ILE A 146 0.56 -19.47 10.32
C ILE A 146 1.98 -19.21 9.79
N ALA A 147 2.09 -18.69 8.56
CA ALA A 147 3.37 -18.36 7.95
C ALA A 147 4.12 -17.24 8.69
N SER A 148 3.41 -16.39 9.43
CA SER A 148 3.96 -15.29 10.23
C SER A 148 4.08 -15.63 11.72
N LEU A 149 4.39 -16.90 12.04
CA LEU A 149 4.69 -17.35 13.40
C LEU A 149 3.55 -17.05 14.38
N ASP A 150 2.32 -17.30 13.94
CA ASP A 150 1.11 -17.17 14.74
C ASP A 150 0.88 -15.75 15.32
N GLN A 151 1.32 -14.73 14.60
CA GLN A 151 1.05 -13.34 14.94
C GLN A 151 -0.41 -12.97 14.62
N GLU A 152 -1.29 -13.03 15.62
CA GLU A 152 -2.75 -12.89 15.46
C GLU A 152 -3.19 -11.61 14.73
N TRP A 153 -2.44 -10.52 14.90
CA TRP A 153 -2.73 -9.26 14.21
C TRP A 153 -2.61 -9.36 12.68
N VAL A 154 -1.92 -10.37 12.14
CA VAL A 154 -1.89 -10.67 10.70
C VAL A 154 -3.19 -11.37 10.27
N ARG A 155 -3.70 -12.31 11.08
CA ARG A 155 -4.98 -13.02 10.84
C ARG A 155 -6.16 -12.05 10.88
N ASP A 156 -6.18 -11.20 11.89
CA ASP A 156 -7.34 -10.42 12.26
C ASP A 156 -7.46 -9.13 11.43
N ALA A 157 -6.38 -8.72 10.75
CA ALA A 157 -6.40 -7.55 9.90
C ALA A 157 -7.30 -7.78 8.67
N PRO A 158 -8.11 -6.78 8.26
CA PRO A 158 -8.89 -6.87 7.03
C PRO A 158 -7.99 -6.99 5.78
N VAL A 159 -6.81 -6.36 5.82
CA VAL A 159 -5.86 -6.37 4.71
C VAL A 159 -4.44 -6.55 5.24
N SER A 160 -3.59 -7.27 4.51
CA SER A 160 -2.14 -7.28 4.73
C SER A 160 -1.39 -6.92 3.44
N ILE A 161 -0.55 -5.89 3.48
CA ILE A 161 0.38 -5.58 2.39
C ILE A 161 1.64 -6.40 2.58
N VAL A 162 2.09 -7.11 1.55
CA VAL A 162 3.38 -7.82 1.55
C VAL A 162 4.32 -7.12 0.58
N ILE A 163 5.46 -6.65 1.10
CA ILE A 163 6.53 -6.07 0.29
C ILE A 163 7.46 -7.22 -0.09
N CYS A 164 7.64 -7.44 -1.38
CA CYS A 164 8.62 -8.37 -1.94
C CYS A 164 9.72 -7.59 -2.67
N ALA A 165 10.82 -8.25 -2.99
CA ALA A 165 11.91 -7.66 -3.75
C ALA A 165 12.45 -8.59 -4.84
N VAL A 166 12.73 -8.01 -6.00
CA VAL A 166 13.58 -8.62 -7.04
C VAL A 166 15.00 -8.09 -6.87
N HIS A 167 15.79 -8.74 -6.01
CA HIS A 167 17.14 -8.30 -5.63
C HIS A 167 18.03 -7.99 -6.85
N ARG A 168 17.91 -8.79 -7.91
CA ARG A 168 18.69 -8.65 -9.15
C ARG A 168 18.56 -7.29 -9.82
N ARG A 169 17.43 -6.57 -9.65
CA ARG A 169 17.22 -5.23 -10.24
C ARG A 169 18.22 -4.22 -9.73
N THR A 170 18.63 -4.35 -8.47
CA THR A 170 19.59 -3.47 -7.80
C THR A 170 20.99 -4.08 -7.77
N THR A 171 21.15 -5.39 -7.53
CA THR A 171 22.47 -6.03 -7.47
C THR A 171 23.18 -6.06 -8.82
N ARG A 172 22.45 -6.02 -9.96
CA ARG A 172 23.08 -5.85 -11.28
C ARG A 172 23.85 -4.54 -11.44
N VAL A 173 23.51 -3.51 -10.65
CA VAL A 173 24.16 -2.19 -10.68
C VAL A 173 25.25 -2.08 -9.60
N TYR A 174 25.00 -2.66 -8.42
CA TYR A 174 25.82 -2.43 -7.22
C TYR A 174 26.51 -3.68 -6.67
N GLY A 175 26.42 -4.83 -7.36
CA GLY A 175 26.91 -6.12 -6.88
C GLY A 175 26.28 -6.54 -5.56
N GLU A 176 27.05 -7.24 -4.72
CA GLU A 176 26.68 -7.68 -3.36
C GLU A 176 26.17 -6.54 -2.47
N ARG A 177 26.68 -5.31 -2.65
CA ARG A 177 26.23 -4.15 -1.89
C ARG A 177 24.75 -3.83 -2.16
N GLY A 178 24.24 -4.22 -3.33
CA GLY A 178 22.85 -4.03 -3.73
C GLY A 178 21.86 -4.65 -2.75
N PHE A 179 22.17 -5.77 -2.09
CA PHE A 179 21.30 -6.36 -1.07
C PHE A 179 20.99 -5.38 0.07
N ARG A 180 22.00 -4.64 0.55
CA ARG A 180 21.78 -3.63 1.60
C ARG A 180 20.83 -2.52 1.15
N TYR A 181 20.94 -2.10 -0.11
CA TYR A 181 20.07 -1.06 -0.66
C TYR A 181 18.64 -1.52 -0.83
N VAL A 182 18.44 -2.79 -1.19
CA VAL A 182 17.10 -3.40 -1.27
C VAL A 182 16.41 -3.36 0.10
N TYR A 183 17.10 -3.77 1.17
CA TYR A 183 16.51 -3.74 2.51
C TYR A 183 16.27 -2.31 3.04
N MET A 184 17.14 -1.35 2.72
CA MET A 184 16.91 0.06 3.03
C MET A 184 15.65 0.60 2.32
N GLU A 185 15.47 0.25 1.05
CA GLU A 185 14.28 0.65 0.29
C GLU A 185 13.00 0.03 0.84
N ALA A 186 13.02 -1.25 1.23
CA ALA A 186 11.88 -1.88 1.92
C ALA A 186 11.49 -1.12 3.19
N GLY A 187 12.47 -0.60 3.94
CA GLY A 187 12.25 0.29 5.08
C GLY A 187 11.60 1.63 4.70
N HIS A 188 12.02 2.25 3.59
CA HIS A 188 11.40 3.48 3.08
C HIS A 188 9.93 3.26 2.71
N VAL A 189 9.64 2.18 1.97
CA VAL A 189 8.27 1.79 1.59
C VAL A 189 7.43 1.54 2.83
N GLY A 190 7.97 0.75 3.78
CA GLY A 190 7.30 0.46 5.05
C GLY A 190 6.96 1.70 5.86
N GLN A 191 7.86 2.68 5.93
CA GLN A 191 7.60 3.94 6.63
C GLN A 191 6.52 4.78 5.93
N ASN A 192 6.49 4.80 4.59
CA ASN A 192 5.41 5.46 3.86
C ASN A 192 4.04 4.81 4.13
N ILE A 193 3.98 3.47 4.23
CA ILE A 193 2.75 2.75 4.62
C ILE A 193 2.31 3.20 6.02
N TYR A 194 3.22 3.22 6.98
CA TYR A 194 2.97 3.68 8.35
C TYR A 194 2.37 5.10 8.39
N LEU A 195 3.00 6.04 7.69
CA LEU A 195 2.58 7.45 7.71
C LEU A 195 1.23 7.65 7.02
N MET A 196 1.02 7.02 5.86
CA MET A 196 -0.24 7.15 5.14
C MET A 196 -1.39 6.47 5.89
N ALA A 197 -1.18 5.26 6.44
CA ALA A 197 -2.18 4.60 7.27
C ALA A 197 -2.57 5.49 8.47
N THR A 198 -1.58 6.05 9.18
CA THR A 198 -1.81 6.95 10.31
C THR A 198 -2.63 8.19 9.90
N ALA A 199 -2.27 8.83 8.78
CA ALA A 199 -2.93 10.04 8.29
C ALA A 199 -4.38 9.80 7.82
N LEU A 200 -4.71 8.56 7.44
CA LEU A 200 -6.05 8.09 7.10
C LEU A 200 -6.85 7.59 8.32
N GLY A 201 -6.25 7.60 9.52
CA GLY A 201 -6.87 7.09 10.75
C GLY A 201 -6.93 5.56 10.82
N LEU A 202 -6.11 4.88 10.02
CA LEU A 202 -5.86 3.44 10.07
C LEU A 202 -4.61 3.13 10.90
N GLY A 203 -4.45 1.87 11.27
CA GLY A 203 -3.27 1.36 11.98
C GLY A 203 -2.54 0.32 11.14
N THR A 204 -1.24 0.14 11.42
CA THR A 204 -0.45 -0.95 10.86
C THR A 204 0.71 -1.31 11.79
N VAL A 205 1.37 -2.43 11.53
CA VAL A 205 2.64 -2.83 12.15
C VAL A 205 3.51 -3.54 11.12
N ALA A 206 4.82 -3.29 11.16
CA ALA A 206 5.78 -4.03 10.36
C ALA A 206 6.03 -5.41 11.00
N VAL A 207 5.86 -6.45 10.20
CA VAL A 207 6.14 -7.84 10.57
C VAL A 207 7.27 -8.35 9.67
N GLY A 208 8.42 -8.61 10.29
CA GLY A 208 9.63 -9.14 9.62
C GLY A 208 9.96 -10.59 9.99
N ALA A 209 9.14 -11.23 10.85
CA ALA A 209 9.33 -12.61 11.24
C ALA A 209 8.23 -13.47 10.60
N PHE A 210 8.60 -14.25 9.58
CA PHE A 210 7.75 -15.17 8.84
C PHE A 210 8.62 -16.19 8.09
N TYR A 211 8.00 -17.25 7.56
CA TYR A 211 8.68 -18.19 6.65
C TYR A 211 8.58 -17.69 5.21
N ASP A 212 9.68 -17.17 4.67
CA ASP A 212 9.76 -16.46 3.38
C ASP A 212 9.15 -17.27 2.21
N ASP A 213 9.60 -18.52 2.05
CA ASP A 213 9.11 -19.42 0.99
C ASP A 213 7.61 -19.72 1.11
N VAL A 214 7.11 -19.80 2.34
CA VAL A 214 5.70 -20.08 2.61
C VAL A 214 4.86 -18.84 2.28
N VAL A 215 5.30 -17.65 2.67
CA VAL A 215 4.63 -16.37 2.33
C VAL A 215 4.62 -16.18 0.82
N ALA A 216 5.75 -16.38 0.13
CA ALA A 216 5.85 -16.29 -1.33
C ALA A 216 4.84 -17.22 -2.01
N LYS A 217 4.74 -18.47 -1.54
CA LYS A 217 3.75 -19.43 -2.03
C LYS A 217 2.32 -18.96 -1.74
N ILE A 218 2.01 -18.44 -0.56
CA ILE A 218 0.65 -17.99 -0.20
C ILE A 218 0.19 -16.87 -1.12
N ILE A 219 1.00 -15.83 -1.31
CA ILE A 219 0.64 -14.67 -2.15
C ILE A 219 0.75 -14.97 -3.65
N GLY A 220 1.40 -16.07 -4.02
CA GLY A 220 1.61 -16.44 -5.43
C GLY A 220 2.68 -15.57 -6.10
N ALA A 221 3.73 -15.22 -5.35
CA ALA A 221 4.85 -14.44 -5.85
C ALA A 221 5.60 -15.19 -6.98
N SER A 222 6.20 -14.42 -7.88
CA SER A 222 7.14 -14.96 -8.87
C SER A 222 8.35 -15.56 -8.16
N SER A 223 9.04 -16.51 -8.80
CA SER A 223 10.18 -17.21 -8.19
C SER A 223 11.39 -16.32 -7.85
N ASP A 224 11.47 -15.11 -8.43
CA ASP A 224 12.51 -14.12 -8.18
C ASP A 224 12.08 -12.98 -7.24
N GLU A 225 10.90 -13.09 -6.65
CA GLU A 225 10.34 -12.11 -5.71
C GLU A 225 10.39 -12.65 -4.28
N GLU A 226 11.29 -12.09 -3.47
CA GLU A 226 11.51 -12.48 -2.08
C GLU A 226 10.67 -11.59 -1.13
N PRO A 227 9.77 -12.14 -0.30
CA PRO A 227 9.04 -11.36 0.70
C PRO A 227 9.98 -10.79 1.77
N LEU A 228 9.86 -9.49 2.07
CA LEU A 228 10.72 -8.78 3.03
C LEU A 228 9.95 -8.25 4.24
N TYR A 229 8.69 -7.86 4.06
CA TYR A 229 7.83 -7.39 5.15
C TYR A 229 6.37 -7.71 4.90
N ILE A 230 5.63 -7.91 5.99
CA ILE A 230 4.17 -7.91 6.01
C ILE A 230 3.68 -6.72 6.84
N PHE A 231 2.68 -6.00 6.34
CA PHE A 231 2.01 -4.88 6.97
C PHE A 231 0.50 -5.15 7.03
N PRO A 232 0.00 -5.81 8.10
CA PRO A 232 -1.42 -5.83 8.39
C PRO A 232 -1.94 -4.43 8.63
N ILE A 233 -3.11 -4.12 8.07
CA ILE A 233 -3.74 -2.80 8.10
C ILE A 233 -5.20 -2.97 8.48
N GLY A 234 -5.68 -2.13 9.38
CA GLY A 234 -7.08 -2.09 9.78
C GLY A 234 -7.46 -0.82 10.51
N VAL A 235 -8.74 -0.68 10.83
CA VAL A 235 -9.22 0.41 11.69
C VAL A 235 -8.82 0.08 13.13
N PRO A 236 -8.05 0.93 13.83
CA PRO A 236 -7.59 0.64 15.18
C PRO A 236 -8.74 0.58 16.19
N ASN A 237 -8.67 -0.35 17.16
CA ASN A 237 -9.60 -0.37 18.30
C ASN A 237 -9.50 0.89 19.17
N ILE A 238 -8.27 1.38 19.37
CA ILE A 238 -7.97 2.58 20.15
C ILE A 238 -7.28 3.59 19.24
N ARG A 239 -7.83 4.80 19.18
CA ARG A 239 -7.16 5.91 18.51
C ARG A 239 -6.20 6.57 19.49
N PHE A 240 -4.92 6.56 19.15
CA PHE A 240 -3.92 7.34 19.86
C PHE A 240 -3.77 8.68 19.20
N VAL A 241 -3.87 9.76 19.99
CA VAL A 241 -3.58 11.11 19.55
C VAL A 241 -2.55 11.69 20.50
N ASN A 242 -1.37 11.98 19.96
CA ASN A 242 -0.32 12.74 20.64
C ASN A 242 -0.47 14.23 20.26
N SER A 243 0.08 15.12 21.08
CA SER A 243 0.03 16.57 20.84
C SER A 243 1.42 17.20 20.89
N PHE A 244 1.61 18.33 20.21
CA PHE A 244 2.88 19.05 20.23
C PHE A 244 3.13 19.72 21.58
N GLU A 245 2.08 20.09 22.32
CA GLU A 245 2.18 20.61 23.68
C GLU A 245 2.80 19.56 24.63
N TYR A 246 2.49 18.28 24.44
CA TYR A 246 3.17 17.21 25.18
C TYR A 246 4.67 17.17 24.87
N ILE A 247 5.04 17.30 23.59
CA ILE A 247 6.45 17.29 23.17
C ILE A 247 7.19 18.49 23.74
N GLU A 248 6.59 19.68 23.67
CA GLU A 248 7.15 20.92 24.20
C GLU A 248 7.40 20.80 25.70
N ARG A 249 6.39 20.34 26.46
CA ARG A 249 6.54 20.09 27.90
C ARG A 249 7.64 19.07 28.20
N PHE A 250 7.64 17.93 27.50
CA PHE A 250 8.63 16.88 27.71
C PHE A 250 10.07 17.39 27.49
N TYR A 251 10.34 18.05 26.37
CA TYR A 251 11.68 18.57 26.11
C TYR A 251 12.03 19.79 26.96
N GLY A 252 11.06 20.60 27.38
CA GLY A 252 11.26 21.67 28.36
C GLY A 252 11.75 21.12 29.71
N GLU A 253 11.07 20.10 30.23
CA GLU A 253 11.47 19.39 31.46
C GLU A 253 12.86 18.78 31.34
N MET A 254 13.17 18.10 30.22
CA MET A 254 14.48 17.48 30.00
C MET A 254 15.63 18.50 29.82
N ARG A 255 15.30 19.75 29.46
CA ARG A 255 16.28 20.85 29.33
C ARG A 255 16.48 21.65 30.62
N GLY A 256 15.74 21.34 31.69
CA GLY A 256 15.90 21.97 33.00
C GLY A 256 14.95 23.13 33.30
N GLY A 257 13.93 23.38 32.47
CA GLY A 257 12.97 24.47 32.64
C GLY A 257 13.49 25.84 32.22
#